data_AF-A0A0G0GPE5-F1
#
_entry.id   AF-A0A0G0GPE5-F1
#
_cell.length_a   1.000
_cell.length_b   1.000
_cell.length_c   1.000
_cell.angle_alpha   90.00
_cell.angle_beta   90.00
_cell.angle_gamma   90.00
#
_symmetry.space_group_name_H-M   'P 1'
#
loop_
_entity.id
_entity.type
_entity.pdbx_description
1 polymer ?
#
loop_
_entity_poly.entity_id
_entity_poly.type
_entity_poly.pdbx_seq_one_letter_code
_entity_poly.pdbx_strand_id
1 'polypeptide(L)'
;MDLYNSITDNGAGGLSCSVAEMAKECGGVRVFLEKVPLKYPGLRPWEIWISESQERMTLSVPKNKWKIFCKLMKSRGVEATAIGEFINSPKIIVQYNGKKIMDLNMEFLHNGLPKVHLSTTPYSSNFLEPKLPEGLSRTKILEDLLAINNIGGFSFISEQYDHEVQASSVLKPLSGPGRINTDS
;
A
#
# COMPACT_ATOMS: atom_id res chain seq x y z
N MET A 1 -18.03 17.06 -0.24
CA MET A 1 -17.69 17.50 -1.62
C MET A 1 -17.23 16.26 -2.36
N ASP A 2 -18.11 15.68 -3.17
CA ASP A 2 -17.82 14.41 -3.85
C ASP A 2 -17.01 14.68 -5.11
N LEU A 3 -15.71 14.93 -4.98
CA LEU A 3 -14.88 15.42 -6.09
C LEU A 3 -14.30 14.30 -6.97
N TYR A 4 -14.23 13.07 -6.48
CA TYR A 4 -13.73 11.90 -7.17
C TYR A 4 -14.65 10.70 -6.89
N ASN A 5 -14.55 9.66 -7.72
CA ASN A 5 -15.38 8.44 -7.60
C ASN A 5 -14.61 7.26 -7.00
N SER A 6 -13.30 7.17 -7.26
CA SER A 6 -12.44 6.09 -6.77
C SER A 6 -11.00 6.60 -6.61
N ILE A 7 -10.25 5.99 -5.70
CA ILE A 7 -8.86 6.31 -5.35
C ILE A 7 -8.13 5.04 -4.93
N THR A 8 -6.86 4.91 -5.32
CA THR A 8 -5.96 3.86 -4.83
C THR A 8 -4.52 4.37 -4.77
N ASP A 9 -3.68 3.74 -3.94
CA ASP A 9 -2.26 4.04 -3.85
C ASP A 9 -1.46 3.39 -4.99
N ASN A 10 -0.24 3.90 -5.20
CA ASN A 10 0.71 3.37 -6.17
C ASN A 10 1.85 2.64 -5.46
N GLY A 11 1.64 1.38 -5.11
CA GLY A 11 2.66 0.49 -4.57
C GLY A 11 3.35 -0.36 -5.64
N ALA A 12 3.32 -1.68 -5.43
CA ALA A 12 3.92 -2.66 -6.33
C ALA A 12 3.32 -2.60 -7.75
N GLY A 13 4.18 -2.61 -8.77
CA GLY A 13 3.79 -2.43 -10.17
C GLY A 13 3.39 -0.99 -10.55
N GLY A 14 3.35 -0.05 -9.61
CA GLY A 14 3.20 1.37 -9.89
C GLY A 14 1.88 1.76 -10.57
N LEU A 15 1.96 2.58 -11.61
CA LEU A 15 0.79 2.99 -12.39
C LEU A 15 0.16 1.80 -13.11
N SER A 16 0.98 0.82 -13.52
CA SER A 16 0.48 -0.34 -14.25
C SER A 16 -0.51 -1.18 -13.44
N CYS A 17 -0.29 -1.30 -12.13
CA CYS A 17 -1.19 -2.00 -11.24
C CYS A 17 -2.40 -1.13 -10.88
N SER A 18 -2.16 0.07 -10.34
CA SER A 18 -3.22 0.94 -9.82
C SER A 18 -4.26 1.30 -10.87
N VAL A 19 -3.82 1.66 -12.08
CA VAL A 19 -4.71 2.06 -13.17
C VAL A 19 -5.46 0.85 -13.73
N ALA A 20 -4.81 -0.31 -13.83
CA ALA A 20 -5.46 -1.53 -14.31
C ALA A 20 -6.52 -2.03 -13.31
N GLU A 21 -6.23 -1.99 -12.01
CA GLU A 21 -7.19 -2.35 -10.97
C GLU A 21 -8.42 -1.46 -11.01
N MET A 22 -8.24 -0.13 -11.04
CA MET A 22 -9.35 0.82 -11.15
C MET A 22 -10.13 0.67 -12.47
N ALA A 23 -9.45 0.29 -13.56
CA ALA A 23 -10.10 0.10 -14.85
C ALA A 23 -11.12 -1.05 -14.86
N LYS A 24 -11.06 -2.00 -13.91
CA LYS A 24 -12.09 -3.04 -13.73
C LYS A 24 -13.47 -2.43 -13.44
N GLU A 25 -13.52 -1.33 -12.70
CA GLU A 25 -14.78 -0.66 -12.34
C GLU A 25 -15.43 0.04 -13.54
N CYS A 26 -14.63 0.47 -14.52
CA CYS A 26 -15.08 1.29 -15.65
C CYS A 26 -15.12 0.54 -16.99
N GLY A 27 -14.56 -0.67 -17.05
CA GLY A 27 -14.49 -1.50 -18.25
C GLY A 27 -13.18 -1.34 -19.04
N GLY A 28 -12.42 -0.26 -18.85
CA GLY A 28 -11.10 -0.08 -19.44
C GLY A 28 -10.55 1.34 -19.30
N VAL A 29 -9.40 1.59 -19.92
CA VAL A 29 -8.65 2.83 -19.71
C VAL A 29 -7.71 3.17 -20.85
N ARG A 30 -7.54 4.47 -21.08
CA ARG A 30 -6.51 5.03 -21.95
C ARG A 30 -5.58 5.94 -21.16
N VAL A 31 -4.27 5.65 -21.18
CA VAL A 31 -3.23 6.40 -20.48
C VAL A 31 -2.27 7.04 -21.49
N PHE A 32 -1.85 8.27 -21.20
CA PHE A 32 -0.88 9.06 -21.96
C PHE A 32 0.36 9.28 -21.07
N LEU A 33 1.40 8.49 -21.29
CA LEU A 33 2.59 8.51 -20.44
C LEU A 33 3.39 9.81 -20.55
N GLU A 34 3.29 10.53 -21.66
CA GLU A 34 3.92 11.85 -21.82
C GLU A 34 3.33 12.91 -20.87
N LYS A 35 2.16 12.65 -20.28
CA LYS A 35 1.53 13.52 -19.27
C LYS A 35 1.94 13.19 -17.85
N VAL A 36 2.59 12.04 -17.62
CA VAL A 36 2.98 11.63 -16.27
C VAL A 36 4.13 12.53 -15.80
N PRO A 37 4.01 13.22 -14.66
CA PRO A 37 5.12 14.01 -14.12
C PRO A 37 6.32 13.11 -13.81
N LEU A 38 7.50 13.50 -14.29
CA LEU A 38 8.73 12.73 -14.14
C LEU A 38 9.72 13.46 -13.25
N LYS A 39 10.30 12.75 -12.28
CA LYS A 39 11.43 13.24 -11.48
C LYS A 39 12.74 13.22 -12.27
N TYR A 40 12.93 12.20 -13.10
CA TYR A 40 14.13 12.00 -13.91
C TYR A 40 13.78 12.07 -15.40
N PRO A 41 14.45 12.92 -16.19
CA PRO A 41 14.28 12.92 -17.64
C PRO A 41 14.86 11.63 -18.25
N GLY A 42 14.39 11.26 -19.44
CA GLY A 42 14.96 10.17 -20.23
C GLY A 42 14.48 8.76 -19.86
N LEU A 43 13.51 8.62 -18.94
CA LEU A 43 12.88 7.34 -18.65
C LEU A 43 12.20 6.76 -19.89
N ARG A 44 12.42 5.47 -20.13
CA ARG A 44 11.75 4.71 -21.18
C ARG A 44 10.26 4.57 -20.83
N PRO A 45 9.36 4.45 -21.81
CA PRO A 45 7.91 4.40 -21.54
C PRO A 45 7.50 3.30 -20.55
N TRP A 46 8.12 2.12 -20.64
CA TRP A 46 7.83 1.04 -19.70
C TRP A 46 8.33 1.35 -18.28
N GLU A 47 9.44 2.06 -18.12
CA GLU A 47 9.96 2.49 -16.81
C GLU A 47 9.01 3.48 -16.15
N ILE A 48 8.43 4.41 -16.93
CA ILE A 48 7.37 5.31 -16.44
C ILE A 48 6.16 4.49 -15.97
N TRP A 49 5.75 3.49 -16.75
CA TRP A 49 4.54 2.72 -16.51
C TRP A 49 4.61 1.82 -15.27
N ILE A 50 5.74 1.15 -15.05
CA ILE A 50 5.92 0.20 -13.93
C ILE A 50 6.67 0.79 -12.73
N SER A 51 7.05 2.07 -12.79
CA SER A 51 7.78 2.74 -11.70
C SER A 51 7.01 2.64 -10.38
N GLU A 52 7.71 2.23 -9.31
CA GLU A 52 7.24 2.13 -7.92
C GLU A 52 7.74 3.31 -7.07
N SER A 53 7.90 4.49 -7.70
CA SER A 53 8.19 5.71 -6.95
C SER A 53 7.15 5.93 -5.85
N GLN A 54 7.59 6.31 -4.66
CA GLN A 54 6.73 6.43 -3.48
C GLN A 54 5.81 7.67 -3.55
N GLU A 55 4.84 7.73 -2.63
CA GLU A 55 3.96 8.90 -2.40
C GLU A 55 3.12 9.31 -3.62
N ARG A 56 2.58 8.32 -4.34
CA ARG A 56 1.70 8.55 -5.49
C ARG A 56 0.34 7.88 -5.26
N MET A 57 -0.70 8.53 -5.80
CA MET A 57 -2.08 8.07 -5.75
C MET A 57 -2.71 8.16 -7.15
N THR A 58 -3.57 7.22 -7.49
CA THR A 58 -4.37 7.23 -8.71
C THR A 58 -5.82 7.54 -8.35
N LEU A 59 -6.45 8.47 -9.07
CA LEU A 59 -7.83 8.90 -8.81
C LEU A 59 -8.68 8.91 -10.07
N SER A 60 -9.97 8.57 -9.92
CA SER A 60 -11.00 8.75 -10.94
C SER A 60 -11.80 10.01 -10.63
N VAL A 61 -11.62 11.06 -11.44
CA VAL A 61 -12.24 12.38 -11.23
C VAL A 61 -13.20 12.68 -12.38
N PRO A 62 -14.50 12.98 -12.13
CA PRO A 62 -15.42 13.39 -13.17
C PRO A 62 -14.93 14.64 -13.93
N LYS A 63 -15.05 14.64 -15.26
CA LYS A 63 -14.52 15.73 -16.12
C LYS A 63 -15.03 17.12 -15.72
N ASN A 64 -16.29 17.22 -15.30
CA ASN A 64 -16.89 18.48 -14.83
C ASN A 64 -16.37 18.94 -13.45
N LYS A 65 -15.75 18.05 -12.66
CA LYS A 65 -15.18 18.34 -11.34
C LYS A 65 -13.67 18.59 -11.37
N TRP A 66 -12.98 18.25 -12.47
CA TRP A 66 -11.53 18.38 -12.62
C TRP A 66 -10.98 19.75 -12.22
N LYS A 67 -11.60 20.84 -12.69
CA LYS A 67 -11.13 22.21 -12.39
C LYS A 67 -11.17 22.51 -10.89
N ILE A 68 -12.22 22.08 -10.19
CA ILE A 68 -12.40 22.29 -8.75
C ILE A 68 -11.40 21.42 -7.98
N PHE A 69 -11.29 20.14 -8.36
CA PHE A 69 -10.33 19.21 -7.77
C PHE A 69 -8.89 19.71 -7.89
N CYS A 70 -8.45 20.08 -9.10
CA CYS A 70 -7.10 20.57 -9.35
C CYS A 70 -6.81 21.86 -8.55
N LYS A 71 -7.78 22.78 -8.43
CA LYS A 71 -7.64 23.98 -7.59
C LYS A 71 -7.46 23.63 -6.11
N LEU A 72 -8.20 22.64 -5.60
CA LEU A 72 -8.08 22.16 -4.22
C LEU A 72 -6.72 21.51 -3.96
N MET A 73 -6.26 20.62 -4.84
CA MET A 73 -4.95 19.97 -4.67
C MET A 73 -3.82 21.02 -4.67
N LYS A 74 -3.90 21.99 -5.59
CA LYS A 74 -2.95 23.11 -5.64
C LYS A 74 -2.95 23.96 -4.37
N SER A 75 -4.12 24.23 -3.76
CA SER A 75 -4.17 24.98 -2.50
C SER A 75 -3.60 24.21 -1.30
N ARG A 76 -3.42 22.90 -1.43
CA ARG A 76 -2.75 22.02 -0.46
C ARG A 76 -1.30 21.71 -0.81
N GLY A 77 -0.74 22.32 -1.86
CA GLY A 77 0.62 22.06 -2.30
C GLY A 77 0.84 20.68 -2.92
N VAL A 78 -0.23 20.02 -3.38
CA VAL A 78 -0.16 18.70 -4.02
C VAL A 78 -0.31 18.83 -5.53
N GLU A 79 0.61 18.22 -6.28
CA GLU A 79 0.52 18.14 -7.74
C GLU A 79 -0.53 17.11 -8.16
N ALA A 80 -1.41 17.48 -9.08
CA ALA A 80 -2.42 16.59 -9.65
C ALA A 80 -2.47 16.76 -11.17
N THR A 81 -2.25 15.66 -11.90
CA THR A 81 -2.15 15.67 -13.36
C THR A 81 -3.11 14.66 -13.97
N ALA A 82 -3.88 15.09 -14.97
CA ALA A 82 -4.77 14.21 -15.73
C ALA A 82 -3.95 13.42 -16.77
N ILE A 83 -3.58 12.19 -16.44
CA ILE A 83 -2.73 11.33 -17.27
C ILE A 83 -3.51 10.44 -18.25
N GLY A 84 -4.84 10.40 -18.17
CA GLY A 84 -5.63 9.45 -18.94
C GLY A 84 -7.13 9.63 -18.74
N GLU A 85 -7.89 8.72 -19.35
CA GLU A 85 -9.33 8.64 -19.23
C GLU A 85 -9.76 7.18 -19.09
N PHE A 86 -10.62 6.88 -18.11
CA PHE A 86 -11.36 5.62 -18.09
C PHE A 86 -12.38 5.62 -19.22
N ILE A 87 -12.49 4.49 -19.92
CA ILE A 87 -13.32 4.36 -21.12
C ILE A 87 -14.18 3.10 -21.02
N ASN A 88 -15.34 3.13 -21.66
CA ASN A 88 -16.22 1.97 -21.76
C ASN A 88 -15.79 1.07 -22.93
N SER A 89 -14.63 0.43 -22.81
CA SER A 89 -14.06 -0.50 -23.79
C SER A 89 -13.20 -1.51 -23.03
N PRO A 90 -13.25 -2.84 -23.32
CA PRO A 90 -12.57 -3.89 -22.55
C PRO A 90 -11.04 -3.92 -22.76
N LYS A 91 -10.41 -2.75 -22.82
CA LYS A 91 -9.04 -2.53 -23.26
C LYS A 91 -8.29 -1.63 -22.29
N ILE A 92 -7.05 -2.00 -22.02
CA ILE A 92 -6.04 -1.10 -21.49
C ILE A 92 -5.16 -0.61 -22.63
N ILE A 93 -5.15 0.70 -22.86
CA ILE A 93 -4.38 1.33 -23.92
C ILE A 93 -3.41 2.30 -23.27
N VAL A 94 -2.11 2.05 -23.40
CA VAL A 94 -1.07 2.94 -22.92
C VAL A 94 -0.33 3.51 -24.11
N GLN A 95 -0.24 4.84 -24.18
CA GLN A 95 0.39 5.58 -25.25
C GLN A 95 1.54 6.42 -24.73
N TYR A 96 2.54 6.62 -25.58
CA TYR A 96 3.62 7.57 -25.34
C TYR A 96 3.94 8.30 -26.64
N ASN A 97 3.84 9.63 -26.64
CA ASN A 97 4.10 10.47 -27.82
C ASN A 97 3.35 10.00 -29.08
N GLY A 98 2.06 9.71 -28.92
CA GLY A 98 1.18 9.23 -30.00
C GLY A 98 1.31 7.76 -30.39
N LYS A 99 2.33 7.04 -29.89
CA LYS A 99 2.54 5.61 -30.16
C LYS A 99 1.89 4.75 -29.08
N LYS A 100 1.10 3.73 -29.48
CA LYS A 100 0.62 2.69 -28.55
C LYS A 100 1.80 1.82 -28.11
N ILE A 101 2.07 1.79 -26.81
CA ILE A 101 3.08 0.92 -26.20
C ILE A 101 2.46 -0.34 -25.58
N MET A 102 1.17 -0.28 -25.26
CA MET A 102 0.38 -1.40 -24.72
C MET A 102 -1.06 -1.30 -25.23
N ASP A 103 -1.61 -2.42 -25.68
CA ASP A 103 -3.00 -2.57 -26.12
C ASP A 103 -3.44 -4.00 -25.81
N LEU A 104 -3.93 -4.22 -24.59
CA LEU A 104 -4.32 -5.56 -24.11
C LEU A 104 -5.81 -5.58 -23.74
N ASN A 105 -6.41 -6.77 -23.86
CA ASN A 105 -7.73 -7.01 -23.32
C ASN A 105 -7.66 -7.08 -21.79
N MET A 106 -8.61 -6.44 -21.09
CA MET A 106 -8.69 -6.45 -19.63
C MET A 106 -8.84 -7.86 -19.05
N GLU A 107 -9.57 -8.74 -19.73
CA GLU A 107 -9.74 -10.15 -19.33
C GLU A 107 -8.40 -10.89 -19.33
N PHE A 108 -7.61 -10.72 -20.40
CA PHE A 108 -6.28 -11.33 -20.48
C PHE A 108 -5.33 -10.73 -19.44
N LEU A 109 -5.38 -9.42 -19.21
CA LEU A 109 -4.51 -8.76 -18.24
C LEU A 109 -4.73 -9.28 -16.82
N HIS A 110 -5.99 -9.50 -16.43
CA HIS A 110 -6.32 -9.89 -15.05
C HIS A 110 -6.42 -11.40 -14.83
N ASN A 111 -6.85 -12.16 -15.83
CA ASN A 111 -7.14 -13.59 -15.72
C ASN A 111 -6.28 -14.46 -16.64
N GLY A 112 -5.29 -13.87 -17.34
CA GLY A 112 -4.41 -14.61 -18.25
C GLY A 112 -3.35 -15.46 -17.56
N LEU A 113 -3.15 -15.32 -16.24
CA LEU A 113 -2.19 -16.13 -15.49
C LEU A 113 -2.78 -17.53 -15.19
N PRO A 114 -2.12 -18.62 -15.61
CA PRO A 114 -2.57 -19.97 -15.26
C PRO A 114 -2.55 -20.22 -13.76
N LYS A 115 -3.58 -20.89 -13.24
CA LYS A 115 -3.63 -21.29 -11.83
C LYS A 115 -2.64 -22.43 -11.57
N VAL A 116 -1.77 -22.25 -10.58
CA VAL A 116 -0.87 -23.31 -10.10
C VAL A 116 -1.57 -24.07 -8.97
N HIS A 117 -1.76 -25.38 -9.14
CA HIS A 117 -2.29 -26.24 -8.10
C HIS A 117 -1.13 -26.78 -7.25
N LEU A 118 -1.06 -26.35 -5.99
CA LEU A 118 -0.07 -26.83 -5.04
C LEU A 118 -0.61 -28.08 -4.33
N SER A 119 0.23 -29.11 -4.21
CA SER A 119 -0.05 -30.31 -3.42
C SER A 119 0.85 -30.30 -2.19
N THR A 120 0.25 -30.44 -1.01
CA THR A 120 0.97 -30.46 0.27
C THR A 120 0.58 -31.71 1.06
N THR A 121 1.46 -32.18 1.92
CA THR A 121 1.17 -33.23 2.91
C THR A 121 1.00 -32.60 4.29
N PRO A 122 0.19 -33.19 5.19
CA PRO A 122 0.10 -32.72 6.57
C PRO A 122 1.47 -32.76 7.24
N TYR A 123 1.89 -31.63 7.79
CA TYR A 123 3.05 -31.56 8.68
C TYR A 123 2.60 -31.83 10.11
N SER A 124 3.18 -32.83 10.77
CA SER A 124 2.96 -33.11 12.18
C SER A 124 4.29 -33.04 12.93
N SER A 125 4.38 -32.09 13.86
CA SER A 125 5.48 -31.99 14.82
C SER A 125 4.96 -32.35 16.21
N ASN A 126 5.43 -33.46 16.75
CA ASN A 126 5.20 -33.80 18.16
C ASN A 126 6.33 -33.20 18.98
N PHE A 127 6.04 -32.10 19.67
CA PHE A 127 6.94 -31.56 20.68
C PHE A 127 6.69 -32.31 21.99
N LEU A 128 7.75 -32.85 22.60
CA LEU A 128 7.66 -33.41 23.94
C LEU A 128 7.45 -32.28 24.95
N GLU A 129 6.66 -32.56 25.98
CA GLU A 129 6.53 -31.62 27.11
C GLU A 129 7.91 -31.39 27.75
N PRO A 130 8.36 -30.12 27.87
CA PRO A 130 9.66 -29.83 28.46
C PRO A 130 9.64 -30.19 29.94
N LYS A 131 10.59 -31.02 30.37
CA LYS A 131 10.79 -31.32 31.80
C LYS A 131 11.56 -30.17 32.45
N LEU A 132 10.99 -29.59 33.50
CA LEU A 132 11.68 -28.58 34.31
C LEU A 132 12.75 -29.25 35.20
N PRO A 133 14.01 -28.80 35.16
CA PRO A 133 15.04 -29.25 36.08
C PRO A 133 14.66 -29.03 37.56
N GLU A 134 15.06 -29.96 38.42
CA GLU A 134 14.93 -29.80 39.87
C GLU A 134 15.92 -28.76 40.43
N GLY A 135 15.56 -28.11 41.54
CA GLY A 135 16.44 -27.15 42.21
C GLY A 135 16.52 -25.76 41.57
N LEU A 136 15.66 -25.45 40.60
CA LEU A 136 15.62 -24.11 40.00
C LEU A 136 15.01 -23.07 40.92
N SER A 137 15.64 -21.89 40.97
CA SER A 137 15.05 -20.70 41.58
C SER A 137 13.99 -20.11 40.64
N ARG A 138 12.72 -20.17 41.06
CA ARG A 138 11.60 -19.55 40.32
C ARG A 138 11.81 -18.06 40.12
N THR A 139 12.41 -17.38 41.10
CA THR A 139 12.77 -15.96 41.00
C THR A 139 13.77 -15.73 39.88
N LYS A 140 14.83 -16.54 39.80
CA LYS A 140 15.85 -16.39 38.77
C LYS A 140 15.30 -16.66 37.37
N ILE A 141 14.46 -17.69 37.23
CA ILE A 141 13.74 -17.97 35.98
C ILE A 141 12.89 -16.76 35.56
N LEU A 142 12.12 -16.19 36.50
CA LEU A 142 11.29 -15.03 36.20
C LEU A 142 12.13 -13.83 35.74
N GLU A 143 13.23 -13.53 36.44
CA GLU A 143 14.17 -12.47 36.04
C GLU A 143 14.75 -12.72 34.64
N ASP A 144 15.17 -13.95 34.36
CA ASP A 144 15.73 -14.32 33.06
C ASP A 144 14.68 -14.21 31.95
N LEU A 145 13.42 -14.60 32.21
CA LEU A 145 12.31 -14.42 31.28
C LEU A 145 12.01 -12.93 31.02
N LEU A 146 11.99 -12.10 32.06
CA LEU A 146 11.76 -10.65 31.91
C LEU A 146 12.88 -9.94 31.14
N ALA A 147 14.09 -10.52 31.11
CA ALA A 147 15.21 -10.03 30.31
C ALA A 147 15.13 -10.44 28.83
N ILE A 148 14.22 -11.34 28.42
CA ILE A 148 14.05 -11.74 27.02
C ILE A 148 13.33 -10.63 26.26
N ASN A 149 13.88 -10.18 25.13
CA ASN A 149 13.29 -9.10 24.31
C ASN A 149 11.85 -9.38 23.83
N ASN A 150 11.45 -10.64 23.74
CA ASN A 150 10.08 -11.04 23.38
C ASN A 150 9.07 -10.91 24.54
N ILE A 151 9.54 -10.71 25.78
CA ILE A 151 8.73 -10.63 27.00
C ILE A 151 8.90 -9.27 27.68
N GLY A 152 10.13 -8.74 27.70
CA GLY A 152 10.46 -7.46 28.30
C GLY A 152 9.70 -6.29 27.66
N GLY A 153 9.71 -5.15 28.35
CA GLY A 153 9.02 -3.95 27.90
C GLY A 153 9.57 -3.41 26.57
N PHE A 154 8.67 -2.96 25.70
CA PHE A 154 9.00 -2.38 24.40
C PHE A 154 8.72 -0.87 24.32
N SER A 155 8.73 -0.19 25.48
CA SER A 155 8.46 1.24 25.60
C SER A 155 9.40 2.08 24.75
N PHE A 156 10.64 1.62 24.57
CA PHE A 156 11.63 2.28 23.72
C PHE A 156 11.16 2.47 22.27
N ILE A 157 10.28 1.59 21.74
CA ILE A 157 9.67 1.71 20.42
C ILE A 157 8.57 2.77 20.46
N SER A 158 7.71 2.69 21.46
CA SER A 158 6.57 3.61 21.64
C SER A 158 7.01 5.05 21.84
N GLU A 159 8.16 5.29 22.47
CA GLU A 159 8.70 6.63 22.71
C GLU A 159 9.34 7.29 21.49
N GLN A 160 9.66 6.53 20.42
CA GLN A 160 10.32 7.11 19.23
C GLN A 160 9.39 8.01 18.41
N TYR A 161 8.07 7.83 18.53
CA TYR A 161 7.09 8.44 17.64
C TYR A 161 6.07 9.25 18.42
N ASP A 162 5.62 10.35 17.81
CA ASP A 162 4.50 11.11 18.30
C ASP A 162 3.19 10.33 18.08
N HIS A 163 2.36 10.27 19.11
CA HIS A 163 1.04 9.63 19.08
C HIS A 163 -0.10 10.61 19.40
N GLU A 164 0.16 11.92 19.37
CA GLU A 164 -0.78 12.97 19.82
C GLU A 164 -1.23 13.90 18.68
N VAL A 165 -0.52 13.89 17.54
CA VAL A 165 -0.88 14.70 16.36
C VAL A 165 -2.33 14.43 15.94
N GLN A 166 -3.06 15.52 15.67
CA GLN A 166 -4.51 15.58 15.37
C GLN A 166 -5.46 15.28 16.54
N ALA A 167 -4.95 15.01 17.75
CA ALA A 167 -5.75 14.81 18.98
C ALA A 167 -6.92 13.82 18.82
N SER A 168 -6.78 12.85 17.91
CA SER A 168 -7.81 11.87 17.56
C SER A 168 -7.67 10.54 18.32
N SER A 169 -6.56 10.34 19.05
CA SER A 169 -6.30 9.17 19.88
C SER A 169 -6.81 9.36 21.31
N VAL A 170 -7.65 8.45 21.79
CA VAL A 170 -8.12 8.43 23.20
C VAL A 170 -7.18 7.60 24.09
N LEU A 171 -6.76 6.43 23.61
CA LEU A 171 -5.78 5.58 24.28
C LEU A 171 -4.43 5.73 23.60
N LYS A 172 -3.37 5.77 24.41
CA LYS A 172 -1.98 5.92 23.95
C LYS A 172 -1.22 4.62 24.17
N PRO A 173 -0.19 4.32 23.36
CA PRO A 173 0.62 3.12 23.54
C PRO A 173 1.25 3.01 24.94
N LEU A 174 1.55 4.15 25.57
CA LEU A 174 1.99 4.23 26.97
C LEU A 174 0.90 4.87 27.81
N SER A 175 0.39 4.12 28.79
CA SER A 175 -0.73 4.53 29.63
C SER A 175 -0.49 4.24 31.11
N GLY A 176 -1.25 4.93 31.97
CA GLY A 176 -1.23 4.72 33.42
C GLY A 176 0.05 5.19 34.14
N PRO A 177 0.08 5.07 35.48
CA PRO A 177 1.27 5.33 36.28
C PRO A 177 2.44 4.43 35.85
N GLY A 178 3.62 5.01 35.66
CA GLY A 178 4.80 4.27 35.19
C GLY A 178 4.88 4.07 33.68
N ARG A 179 3.95 4.64 32.89
CA ARG A 179 3.99 4.65 31.41
C ARG A 179 4.13 3.23 30.85
N ILE A 180 3.15 2.40 31.14
CA ILE A 180 3.16 0.98 30.79
C ILE A 180 2.61 0.81 29.37
N ASN A 181 3.25 -0.04 28.58
CA ASN A 181 2.72 -0.45 27.29
C ASN A 181 1.39 -1.19 27.48
N THR A 182 0.32 -0.72 26.84
CA THR A 182 -0.99 -1.36 26.89
C THR A 182 -1.34 -2.00 25.55
N ASP A 183 -2.11 -3.09 25.58
CA ASP A 183 -2.60 -3.82 24.38
C ASP A 183 -3.72 -3.07 23.63
N SER A 184 -3.71 -1.73 23.71
CA SER A 184 -4.73 -0.83 23.13
C SER A 184 -4.57 -0.68 21.63
#